data_AF-R0I719-F1
#
_entry.id   AF-R0I719-F1
#
_cell.length_a   1.000
_cell.length_b   1.000
_cell.length_c   1.000
_cell.angle_alpha   90.00
_cell.angle_beta   90.00
_cell.angle_gamma   90.00
#
_symmetry.space_group_name_H-M   'P 1'
#
loop_
_entity.id
_entity.type
_entity.pdbx_description
1 polymer ?
#
loop_
_entity_poly.entity_id
_entity_poly.type
_entity_poly.pdbx_seq_one_letter_code
_entity_poly.pdbx_strand_id
1 'polypeptide(L)'
;MGGGPRPNKTNHQIKANNFRPVQHKLKFDVKEANGSTIPLTQDLSNLESLAALRRIERDPSHLWDEDERELLTVLYRWYNNADPSTIPKVFNAVTGLSLRLSVVRYQFESHILLYGGRAFPEFARVMSVPFDDPEGRYDEIRGIIEDTAAEPGINLPRRETEVHFTSGTARYAKSPRTRRTYRALVRKATQQEKEKARIARMSQLVELPACRQPASIPYRLGRIDISMHPDQMDKETWSDVEDSPSSSPLAPITPGTRTPPAVRNIAFRVWDANSRTAFTEESGFVSQAFTIWRNEYPPPFSPDGQGRQALMIFTNLHLSLTGGASTFVSLSTSLLQVLVKASTMHDPRIAVERMVWCAVPAEAILWHFPLSHLHEVCEADDACAELLSLADIERGLRTRHVAARMQQRCKSINDIVAARAMAVIARAFGVHRPNARLEHIQGMIAALVDSLQLSVGDAATPIPSRVAHAFAATLKSERHGVENVASAFLAGVQQGVDTTAYYAHRRPK
;
A
#
# COMPACT_ATOMS: atom_id res chain seq x y z
N MET A 1 -43.00 -55.46 -29.47
CA MET A 1 -42.18 -55.46 -28.24
C MET A 1 -40.73 -55.21 -28.64
N GLY A 2 -40.14 -54.09 -28.24
CA GLY A 2 -38.78 -53.73 -28.61
C GLY A 2 -38.39 -52.45 -27.87
N GLY A 3 -37.96 -52.60 -26.62
CA GLY A 3 -37.54 -51.50 -25.76
C GLY A 3 -36.09 -51.12 -26.02
N GLY A 4 -35.87 -49.91 -26.51
CA GLY A 4 -34.53 -49.31 -26.61
C GLY A 4 -34.09 -48.68 -25.27
N PRO A 5 -32.78 -48.59 -25.00
CA PRO A 5 -32.27 -48.08 -23.74
C PRO A 5 -32.29 -46.55 -23.70
N ARG A 6 -32.73 -45.99 -22.56
CA ARG A 6 -32.69 -44.55 -22.26
C ARG A 6 -31.28 -44.11 -21.85
N PRO A 7 -30.84 -42.90 -22.22
CA PRO A 7 -29.55 -42.38 -21.78
C PRO A 7 -29.60 -41.86 -20.32
N ASN A 8 -28.56 -42.19 -19.56
CA ASN A 8 -28.28 -41.70 -18.22
C ASN A 8 -28.03 -40.19 -18.23
N LYS A 9 -28.84 -39.44 -17.47
CA LYS A 9 -28.57 -38.04 -17.13
C LYS A 9 -27.66 -38.00 -15.89
N THR A 10 -26.41 -37.58 -16.07
CA THR A 10 -25.50 -37.22 -14.97
C THR A 10 -25.85 -35.82 -14.47
N ASN A 11 -26.43 -35.74 -13.27
CA ASN A 11 -26.63 -34.50 -12.51
C ASN A 11 -25.27 -34.00 -12.00
N HIS A 12 -24.75 -32.92 -12.59
CA HIS A 12 -23.74 -32.10 -11.93
C HIS A 12 -24.43 -31.03 -11.11
N GLN A 13 -24.47 -31.22 -9.78
CA GLN A 13 -24.82 -30.18 -8.83
C GLN A 13 -23.75 -29.10 -8.83
N ILE A 14 -24.09 -27.93 -9.35
CA ILE A 14 -23.32 -26.70 -9.14
C ILE A 14 -23.69 -26.20 -7.73
N LYS A 15 -22.69 -26.08 -6.85
CA LYS A 15 -22.85 -25.53 -5.50
C LYS A 15 -23.19 -24.04 -5.62
N ALA A 16 -24.41 -23.67 -5.24
CA ALA A 16 -24.87 -22.29 -5.13
C ALA A 16 -24.15 -21.57 -3.99
N ASN A 17 -23.47 -20.47 -4.30
CA ASN A 17 -23.02 -19.51 -3.30
C ASN A 17 -24.19 -18.58 -2.99
N ASN A 18 -24.73 -18.69 -1.77
CA ASN A 18 -25.80 -17.84 -1.27
C ASN A 18 -25.34 -16.38 -1.19
N PHE A 19 -25.81 -15.54 -2.11
CA PHE A 19 -25.79 -14.09 -1.95
C PHE A 19 -26.86 -13.69 -0.91
N ARG A 20 -26.42 -13.27 0.29
CA ARG A 20 -27.29 -12.55 1.24
C ARG A 20 -26.83 -11.09 1.30
N PRO A 21 -27.69 -10.11 0.97
CA PRO A 21 -27.38 -8.71 1.23
C PRO A 21 -27.41 -8.45 2.73
N VAL A 22 -26.24 -8.20 3.32
CA VAL A 22 -26.11 -7.80 4.73
C VAL A 22 -26.42 -6.30 4.83
N GLN A 23 -27.66 -5.95 5.14
CA GLN A 23 -28.00 -4.59 5.55
C GLN A 23 -27.67 -4.40 7.04
N HIS A 24 -26.46 -3.91 7.34
CA HIS A 24 -26.17 -3.37 8.67
C HIS A 24 -26.75 -1.95 8.79
N LYS A 25 -27.99 -1.82 9.28
CA LYS A 25 -28.47 -0.55 9.84
C LYS A 25 -27.86 -0.37 11.23
N LEU A 26 -26.79 0.41 11.33
CA LEU A 26 -26.29 0.94 12.60
C LEU A 26 -27.33 1.92 13.15
N LYS A 27 -28.11 1.48 14.15
CA LYS A 27 -28.91 2.38 14.99
C LYS A 27 -28.00 2.97 16.05
N PHE A 28 -27.75 4.27 15.98
CA PHE A 28 -27.14 5.02 17.07
C PHE A 28 -28.25 5.53 17.98
N ASP A 29 -28.43 4.90 19.14
CA ASP A 29 -29.23 5.44 20.23
C ASP A 29 -28.41 6.54 20.93
N VAL A 30 -28.61 7.78 20.50
CA VAL A 30 -28.12 8.96 21.21
C VAL A 30 -29.12 9.26 22.33
N LYS A 31 -28.72 8.98 23.58
CA LYS A 31 -29.47 9.40 24.77
C LYS A 31 -29.48 10.92 24.86
N GLU A 32 -30.68 11.50 24.82
CA GLU A 32 -30.93 12.92 25.07
C GLU A 32 -30.49 13.27 26.51
N ALA A 33 -29.47 14.12 26.63
CA ALA A 33 -29.08 14.75 27.89
C ALA A 33 -29.79 16.12 27.97
N ASN A 34 -30.60 16.27 29.02
CA ASN A 34 -31.35 17.49 29.31
C ASN A 34 -30.45 18.70 29.61
N GLY A 35 -30.80 19.83 29.00
CA GLY A 35 -30.82 21.13 29.68
C GLY A 35 -29.55 21.98 29.69
N SER A 36 -29.27 22.65 28.56
CA SER A 36 -28.65 23.99 28.59
C SER A 36 -29.03 24.76 27.33
N THR A 37 -29.90 25.76 27.49
CA THR A 37 -30.37 26.67 26.44
C THR A 37 -29.27 27.66 26.09
N ILE A 38 -28.46 27.33 25.08
CA ILE A 38 -27.50 28.24 24.44
C ILE A 38 -28.19 28.85 23.19
N PRO A 39 -27.98 30.14 22.86
CA PRO A 39 -28.71 30.80 21.77
C PRO A 39 -28.39 30.18 20.40
N LEU A 40 -29.42 29.61 19.77
CA LEU A 40 -29.34 28.73 18.60
C LEU A 40 -29.23 29.45 17.22
N THR A 41 -28.77 30.70 17.17
CA THR A 41 -28.87 31.51 15.94
C THR A 41 -27.57 31.68 15.17
N GLN A 42 -26.42 31.19 15.66
CA GLN A 42 -25.12 31.43 15.00
C GLN A 42 -24.48 30.18 14.33
N ASP A 43 -25.03 28.98 14.52
CA ASP A 43 -24.42 27.72 14.07
C ASP A 43 -24.90 27.17 12.71
N LEU A 44 -25.98 27.71 12.14
CA LEU A 44 -26.45 27.27 10.81
C LEU A 44 -25.45 27.60 9.70
N SER A 45 -24.74 28.74 9.82
CA SER A 45 -23.70 29.15 8.87
C SER A 45 -22.49 28.20 8.85
N ASN A 46 -22.11 27.65 10.01
CA ASN A 46 -21.00 26.71 10.13
C ASN A 46 -21.36 25.33 9.56
N LEU A 47 -22.59 24.86 9.76
CA LEU A 47 -23.07 23.60 9.18
C LEU A 47 -23.20 23.67 7.66
N GLU A 48 -23.69 24.79 7.12
CA GLU A 48 -23.72 25.03 5.67
C GLU A 48 -22.32 25.12 5.07
N SER A 49 -21.39 25.77 5.76
CA SER A 49 -19.98 25.87 5.35
C SER A 49 -19.28 24.50 5.39
N LEU A 50 -19.54 23.66 6.40
CA LEU A 50 -19.02 22.29 6.47
C LEU A 50 -19.65 21.40 5.39
N ALA A 51 -20.94 21.55 5.10
CA ALA A 51 -21.60 20.86 3.99
C ALA A 51 -21.04 21.31 2.62
N ALA A 52 -20.70 22.59 2.48
CA ALA A 52 -20.05 23.13 1.28
C ALA A 52 -18.61 22.60 1.12
N LEU A 53 -17.83 22.51 2.21
CA LEU A 53 -16.47 21.95 2.18
C LEU A 53 -16.46 20.46 1.84
N ARG A 54 -17.42 19.68 2.37
CA ARG A 54 -17.60 18.26 1.99
C ARG A 54 -17.92 18.08 0.50
N ARG A 55 -18.53 19.07 -0.17
CA ARG A 55 -18.76 19.02 -1.63
C ARG A 55 -17.48 19.28 -2.46
N ILE A 56 -16.43 19.85 -1.84
CA ILE A 56 -15.14 20.08 -2.51
C ILE A 56 -14.29 18.81 -2.47
N GLU A 57 -14.41 18.02 -1.40
CA GLU A 57 -13.72 16.74 -1.28
C GLU A 57 -14.34 15.74 -2.27
N ARG A 58 -13.53 15.29 -3.24
CA ARG A 58 -13.99 14.31 -4.22
C ARG A 58 -14.05 12.95 -3.56
N ASP A 59 -15.21 12.30 -3.62
CA ASP A 59 -15.33 10.90 -3.22
C ASP A 59 -14.23 10.06 -3.91
N PRO A 60 -13.63 9.10 -3.19
CA PRO A 60 -12.65 8.21 -3.79
C PRO A 60 -13.25 7.50 -5.01
N SER A 61 -12.42 7.25 -6.02
CA SER A 61 -12.86 6.52 -7.21
C SER A 61 -13.36 5.13 -6.82
N HIS A 62 -14.56 4.76 -7.26
CA HIS A 62 -15.13 3.43 -7.05
C HIS A 62 -14.19 2.34 -7.56
N LEU A 63 -13.94 1.33 -6.72
CA LEU A 63 -13.11 0.18 -7.07
C LEU A 63 -14.00 -0.91 -7.64
N TRP A 64 -14.01 -1.03 -8.97
CA TRP A 64 -14.83 -2.00 -9.68
C TRP A 64 -14.36 -3.44 -9.44
N ASP A 65 -15.24 -4.30 -8.94
CA ASP A 65 -14.98 -5.74 -8.79
C ASP A 65 -15.32 -6.54 -10.07
N GLU A 66 -15.18 -7.87 -10.02
CA GLU A 66 -15.48 -8.72 -11.18
C GLU A 66 -16.98 -8.92 -11.39
N ASP A 67 -17.75 -9.04 -10.32
CA ASP A 67 -19.19 -9.34 -10.36
C ASP A 67 -19.98 -8.12 -10.86
N GLU A 68 -19.59 -6.91 -10.45
CA GLU A 68 -20.11 -5.64 -10.96
C GLU A 68 -19.87 -5.48 -12.47
N ARG A 69 -18.67 -5.83 -12.95
CA ARG A 69 -18.33 -5.76 -14.39
C ARG A 69 -19.07 -6.83 -15.20
N GLU A 70 -19.28 -8.01 -14.62
CA GLU A 70 -20.10 -9.07 -15.21
C GLU A 70 -21.57 -8.62 -15.32
N LEU A 71 -22.14 -8.11 -14.23
CA LEU A 71 -23.50 -7.57 -14.18
C LEU A 71 -23.72 -6.46 -15.22
N LEU A 72 -22.77 -5.52 -15.33
CA LEU A 72 -22.85 -4.49 -16.38
C LEU A 72 -22.86 -5.08 -17.78
N THR A 73 -22.04 -6.10 -18.02
CA THR A 73 -22.01 -6.74 -19.34
C THR A 73 -23.33 -7.44 -19.64
N VAL A 74 -23.94 -8.11 -18.65
CA VAL A 74 -25.28 -8.71 -18.79
C VAL A 74 -26.33 -7.65 -19.11
N LEU A 75 -26.36 -6.55 -18.33
CA LEU A 75 -27.32 -5.45 -18.52
C LEU A 75 -27.24 -4.86 -19.93
N TYR A 76 -26.04 -4.50 -20.39
CA TYR A 76 -25.87 -3.88 -21.71
C TYR A 76 -26.09 -4.84 -22.87
N ARG A 77 -25.91 -6.15 -22.68
CA ARG A 77 -26.10 -7.15 -23.74
C ARG A 77 -27.57 -7.47 -23.96
N TRP A 78 -28.31 -7.82 -22.90
CA TRP A 78 -29.67 -8.37 -23.02
C TRP A 78 -30.79 -7.34 -22.89
N TYR A 79 -30.53 -6.13 -22.40
CA TYR A 79 -31.58 -5.13 -22.17
C TYR A 79 -31.42 -3.89 -23.05
N ASN A 80 -32.54 -3.32 -23.46
CA ASN A 80 -32.54 -2.12 -24.28
C ASN A 80 -32.04 -0.91 -23.47
N ASN A 81 -31.19 -0.09 -24.10
CA ASN A 81 -30.64 1.13 -23.51
C ASN A 81 -31.21 2.38 -24.23
N ALA A 82 -32.52 2.38 -24.50
CA ALA A 82 -33.19 3.49 -25.18
C ALA A 82 -33.06 4.81 -24.39
N ASP A 83 -33.18 4.73 -23.07
CA ASP A 83 -32.75 5.80 -22.16
C ASP A 83 -31.40 5.42 -21.52
N PRO A 84 -30.31 6.19 -21.77
CA PRO A 84 -29.00 5.97 -21.16
C PRO A 84 -28.98 6.01 -19.63
N SER A 85 -30.05 6.46 -18.98
CA SER A 85 -30.19 6.48 -17.53
C SER A 85 -30.73 5.18 -16.94
N THR A 86 -31.44 4.36 -17.73
CA THR A 86 -32.15 3.16 -17.26
C THR A 86 -31.19 2.11 -16.74
N ILE A 87 -30.21 1.69 -17.54
CA ILE A 87 -29.24 0.65 -17.13
C ILE A 87 -28.45 1.07 -15.88
N PRO A 88 -27.88 2.30 -15.79
CA PRO A 88 -27.21 2.75 -14.57
C PRO A 88 -28.10 2.77 -13.32
N LYS A 89 -29.38 3.12 -13.44
CA LYS A 89 -30.33 3.10 -12.31
C LYS A 89 -30.56 1.67 -11.81
N VAL A 90 -30.79 0.73 -12.73
CA VAL A 90 -31.00 -0.68 -12.37
C VAL A 90 -29.72 -1.29 -11.78
N PHE A 91 -28.54 -0.98 -12.35
CA PHE A 91 -27.26 -1.42 -11.79
C PHE A 91 -27.09 -0.98 -10.33
N ASN A 92 -27.32 0.30 -10.03
CA ASN A 92 -27.24 0.85 -8.69
C ASN A 92 -28.28 0.20 -7.74
N ALA A 93 -29.49 -0.06 -8.23
CA ALA A 93 -30.52 -0.73 -7.44
C ALA A 93 -30.13 -2.18 -7.09
N VAL A 94 -29.61 -2.95 -8.06
CA VAL A 94 -29.18 -4.35 -7.85
C VAL A 94 -27.98 -4.44 -6.90
N THR A 95 -27.01 -3.55 -7.06
CA THR A 95 -25.77 -3.56 -6.25
C THR A 95 -25.91 -2.85 -4.90
N GLY A 96 -26.96 -2.06 -4.70
CA GLY A 96 -27.11 -1.17 -3.54
C GLY A 96 -26.15 0.01 -3.53
N LEU A 97 -25.46 0.28 -4.65
CA LEU A 97 -24.52 1.39 -4.79
C LEU A 97 -25.23 2.67 -5.19
N SER A 98 -24.66 3.81 -4.81
CA SER A 98 -25.15 5.15 -5.16
C SER A 98 -24.23 5.86 -6.15
N LEU A 99 -23.73 5.14 -7.16
CA LEU A 99 -22.80 5.71 -8.14
C LEU A 99 -23.49 6.73 -9.06
N ARG A 100 -22.73 7.75 -9.47
CA ARG A 100 -23.18 8.68 -10.52
C ARG A 100 -23.44 7.90 -11.81
N LEU A 101 -24.59 8.12 -12.45
CA LEU A 101 -25.01 7.38 -13.66
C LEU A 101 -23.97 7.44 -14.79
N SER A 102 -23.29 8.59 -14.93
CA SER A 102 -22.22 8.78 -15.91
C SER A 102 -21.00 7.91 -15.65
N VAL A 103 -20.68 7.61 -14.39
CA VAL A 103 -19.55 6.74 -14.01
C VAL A 103 -19.85 5.30 -14.40
N VAL A 104 -21.07 4.83 -14.14
CA VAL A 104 -21.53 3.48 -14.52
C VAL A 104 -21.52 3.32 -16.04
N ARG A 105 -22.04 4.31 -16.77
CA ARG A 105 -22.02 4.31 -18.23
C ARG A 105 -20.61 4.32 -18.81
N TYR A 106 -19.76 5.22 -18.30
CA TYR A 106 -18.37 5.33 -18.74
C TYR A 106 -17.60 4.02 -18.54
N GLN A 107 -17.87 3.33 -17.42
CA GLN A 107 -17.23 2.05 -17.13
C GLN A 107 -17.51 1.01 -18.22
N PHE A 108 -18.74 0.87 -18.68
CA PHE A 108 -19.04 -0.08 -19.75
C PHE A 108 -18.56 0.43 -21.12
N GLU A 109 -19.06 1.59 -21.54
CA GLU A 109 -18.90 2.09 -22.91
C GLU A 109 -17.46 2.48 -23.25
N SER A 110 -16.76 3.12 -22.31
CA SER A 110 -15.43 3.68 -22.55
C SER A 110 -14.30 2.85 -21.97
N HIS A 111 -14.56 2.00 -20.97
CA HIS A 111 -13.52 1.20 -20.33
C HIS A 111 -13.59 -0.27 -20.74
N ILE A 112 -14.67 -0.98 -20.43
CA ILE A 112 -14.81 -2.41 -20.73
C ILE A 112 -14.74 -2.66 -22.24
N LEU A 113 -15.53 -1.95 -23.05
CA LEU A 113 -15.50 -2.11 -24.51
C LEU A 113 -14.13 -1.77 -25.12
N LEU A 114 -13.52 -0.67 -24.68
CA LEU A 114 -12.22 -0.22 -25.20
C LEU A 114 -11.13 -1.28 -25.04
N TYR A 115 -10.99 -1.89 -23.86
CA TYR A 115 -9.94 -2.88 -23.60
C TYR A 115 -10.35 -4.33 -23.95
N GLY A 116 -11.64 -4.64 -23.92
CA GLY A 116 -12.22 -5.90 -24.39
C GLY A 116 -11.93 -7.13 -23.53
N GLY A 117 -12.42 -8.28 -23.99
CA GLY A 117 -12.48 -9.53 -23.21
C GLY A 117 -11.15 -10.13 -22.76
N ARG A 118 -10.02 -9.79 -23.41
CA ARG A 118 -8.69 -10.24 -22.95
C ARG A 118 -8.21 -9.49 -21.71
N ALA A 119 -8.66 -8.26 -21.53
CA ALA A 119 -8.35 -7.43 -20.36
C ALA A 119 -9.38 -7.64 -19.24
N PHE A 120 -10.63 -7.96 -19.60
CA PHE A 120 -11.75 -8.22 -18.70
C PHE A 120 -12.36 -9.60 -19.01
N PRO A 121 -11.88 -10.68 -18.38
CA PRO A 121 -12.37 -12.04 -18.62
C PRO A 121 -13.87 -12.20 -18.40
N GLU A 122 -14.46 -11.46 -17.47
CA GLU A 122 -15.89 -11.39 -17.20
C GLU A 122 -16.70 -10.96 -18.43
N PHE A 123 -16.20 -9.98 -19.18
CA PHE A 123 -16.82 -9.58 -20.44
C PHE A 123 -16.75 -10.72 -21.47
N ALA A 124 -15.61 -11.40 -21.56
CA ALA A 124 -15.45 -12.54 -22.47
C ALA A 124 -16.36 -13.71 -22.09
N ARG A 125 -16.52 -14.00 -20.79
CA ARG A 125 -17.43 -15.06 -20.28
C ARG A 125 -18.86 -14.79 -20.71
N VAL A 126 -19.37 -13.58 -20.45
CA VAL A 126 -20.73 -13.21 -20.84
C VAL A 126 -20.89 -13.35 -22.35
N MET A 127 -20.01 -12.72 -23.14
CA MET A 127 -20.10 -12.74 -24.61
C MET A 127 -19.90 -14.13 -25.24
N SER A 128 -19.35 -15.10 -24.51
CA SER A 128 -19.17 -16.49 -24.99
C SER A 128 -20.46 -17.32 -24.93
N VAL A 129 -21.43 -16.92 -24.13
CA VAL A 129 -22.74 -17.59 -24.03
C VAL A 129 -23.60 -17.18 -25.23
N PRO A 130 -24.31 -18.09 -25.92
CA PRO A 130 -25.25 -17.73 -26.98
C PRO A 130 -26.29 -16.72 -26.50
N PHE A 131 -26.76 -15.83 -27.38
CA PHE A 131 -27.71 -14.77 -26.98
C PHE A 131 -29.01 -15.31 -26.38
N ASP A 132 -29.52 -16.43 -26.90
CA ASP A 132 -30.73 -17.08 -26.35
C ASP A 132 -30.49 -17.77 -25.01
N ASP A 133 -29.23 -17.94 -24.59
CA ASP A 133 -28.79 -18.61 -23.36
C ASP A 133 -29.53 -19.95 -23.11
N PRO A 134 -29.37 -20.95 -23.99
CA PRO A 134 -30.14 -22.20 -23.91
C PRO A 134 -29.85 -23.03 -22.65
N GLU A 135 -28.70 -22.78 -22.00
CA GLU A 135 -28.31 -23.44 -20.75
C GLU A 135 -28.78 -22.67 -19.50
N GLY A 136 -29.40 -21.50 -19.67
CA GLY A 136 -29.90 -20.67 -18.58
C GLY A 136 -28.80 -20.17 -17.63
N ARG A 137 -27.57 -19.97 -18.13
CA ARG A 137 -26.41 -19.62 -17.29
C ARG A 137 -26.58 -18.28 -16.57
N TYR A 138 -27.33 -17.36 -17.17
CA TYR A 138 -27.60 -16.03 -16.63
C TYR A 138 -29.09 -15.84 -16.25
N ASP A 139 -29.90 -16.89 -16.22
CA ASP A 139 -31.34 -16.79 -15.88
C ASP A 139 -31.58 -16.21 -14.48
N GLU A 140 -30.81 -16.66 -13.50
CA GLU A 140 -30.90 -16.17 -12.12
C GLU A 140 -30.59 -14.67 -12.04
N ILE A 141 -29.49 -14.24 -12.68
CA ILE A 141 -29.10 -12.82 -12.71
C ILE A 141 -30.14 -11.98 -13.45
N ARG A 142 -30.69 -12.48 -14.58
CA ARG A 142 -31.76 -11.80 -15.33
C ARG A 142 -33.04 -11.65 -14.50
N GLY A 143 -33.42 -12.68 -13.73
CA GLY A 143 -34.54 -12.62 -12.79
C GLY A 143 -34.35 -11.53 -11.74
N ILE A 144 -33.17 -11.48 -11.10
CA ILE A 144 -32.83 -10.43 -10.12
C ILE A 144 -32.92 -9.04 -10.75
N ILE A 145 -32.38 -8.86 -11.96
CA ILE A 145 -32.43 -7.59 -12.68
C ILE A 145 -33.88 -7.14 -12.93
N GLU A 146 -34.73 -8.05 -13.38
CA GLU A 146 -36.12 -7.76 -13.70
C GLU A 146 -36.97 -7.45 -12.47
N ASP A 147 -36.83 -8.26 -11.42
CA ASP A 147 -37.51 -8.05 -10.15
C ASP A 147 -37.12 -6.69 -9.55
N THR A 148 -35.82 -6.38 -9.57
CA THR A 148 -35.26 -5.12 -9.05
C THR A 148 -35.64 -3.92 -9.92
N ALA A 149 -35.85 -4.09 -11.24
CA ALA A 149 -36.33 -3.03 -12.10
C ALA A 149 -37.84 -2.79 -11.94
N ALA A 150 -38.62 -3.84 -11.67
CA ALA A 150 -40.06 -3.76 -11.47
C ALA A 150 -40.45 -3.02 -10.19
N GLU A 151 -39.72 -3.21 -9.08
CA GLU A 151 -39.98 -2.55 -7.79
C GLU A 151 -40.06 -1.01 -7.87
N PRO A 152 -39.08 -0.29 -8.48
CA PRO A 152 -39.15 1.15 -8.71
C PRO A 152 -39.95 1.55 -9.97
N GLY A 153 -40.54 0.60 -10.71
CA GLY A 153 -41.26 0.86 -11.95
C GLY A 153 -40.36 1.29 -13.12
N ILE A 154 -39.10 0.84 -13.16
CA ILE A 154 -38.18 1.13 -14.25
C ILE A 154 -38.49 0.20 -15.44
N ASN A 155 -38.91 0.77 -16.57
CA ASN A 155 -39.14 0.00 -17.79
C ASN A 155 -37.80 -0.43 -18.43
N LEU A 156 -37.43 -1.69 -18.27
CA LEU A 156 -36.21 -2.30 -18.82
C LEU A 156 -36.57 -3.47 -19.77
N PRO A 157 -36.93 -3.20 -21.03
CA PRO A 157 -37.33 -4.26 -21.94
C PRO A 157 -36.12 -5.11 -22.38
N ARG A 158 -36.29 -6.44 -22.39
CA ARG A 158 -35.32 -7.37 -22.99
C ARG A 158 -35.20 -7.09 -24.50
N ARG A 159 -34.00 -7.28 -25.04
CA ARG A 159 -33.75 -7.21 -26.48
C ARG A 159 -34.17 -8.52 -27.14
N GLU A 160 -34.78 -8.39 -28.31
CA GLU A 160 -35.09 -9.52 -29.18
C GLU A 160 -33.90 -9.92 -30.08
N THR A 161 -32.97 -8.99 -30.29
CA THR A 161 -31.82 -9.19 -31.17
C THR A 161 -30.51 -8.84 -30.46
N GLU A 162 -29.46 -9.61 -30.76
CA GLU A 162 -28.14 -9.38 -30.21
C GLU A 162 -27.50 -8.12 -30.80
N VAL A 163 -26.94 -7.29 -29.93
CA VAL A 163 -26.15 -6.12 -30.36
C VAL A 163 -24.69 -6.51 -30.52
N HIS A 164 -24.12 -6.19 -31.68
CA HIS A 164 -22.72 -6.40 -31.94
C HIS A 164 -21.86 -5.30 -31.30
N PHE A 165 -21.06 -5.65 -30.29
CA PHE A 165 -20.12 -4.74 -29.65
C PHE A 165 -18.75 -4.77 -30.33
N THR A 166 -18.27 -3.61 -30.78
CA THR A 166 -16.87 -3.47 -31.19
C THR A 166 -16.00 -3.31 -29.94
N SER A 167 -15.28 -4.36 -29.55
CA SER A 167 -14.46 -4.37 -28.33
C SER A 167 -12.97 -4.62 -28.59
N GLY A 168 -12.11 -4.24 -27.64
CA GLY A 168 -10.67 -4.52 -27.68
C GLY A 168 -9.86 -3.62 -28.61
N THR A 169 -10.41 -2.46 -29.00
CA THR A 169 -9.73 -1.50 -29.89
C THR A 169 -8.48 -0.89 -29.26
N ALA A 170 -8.35 -0.91 -27.91
CA ALA A 170 -7.16 -0.48 -27.18
C ALA A 170 -5.87 -1.19 -27.63
N ARG A 171 -5.98 -2.44 -28.10
CA ARG A 171 -4.84 -3.21 -28.61
C ARG A 171 -4.17 -2.52 -29.80
N TYR A 172 -4.98 -1.89 -30.66
CA TYR A 172 -4.55 -1.24 -31.90
C TYR A 172 -4.62 0.29 -31.82
N ALA A 173 -4.87 0.85 -30.64
CA ALA A 173 -4.95 2.29 -30.43
C ALA A 173 -3.64 2.98 -30.87
N LYS A 174 -3.74 4.14 -31.52
CA LYS A 174 -2.56 4.94 -31.93
C LYS A 174 -1.71 5.38 -30.74
N SER A 175 -2.37 5.69 -29.61
CA SER A 175 -1.71 6.10 -28.36
C SER A 175 -0.85 4.98 -27.76
N PRO A 176 0.47 5.19 -27.58
CA PRO A 176 1.34 4.24 -26.89
C PRO A 176 0.87 3.97 -25.45
N ARG A 177 0.33 4.99 -24.77
CA ARG A 177 -0.19 4.89 -23.39
C ARG A 177 -1.34 3.88 -23.31
N THR A 178 -2.35 4.03 -24.16
CA THR A 178 -3.49 3.11 -24.21
C THR A 178 -3.06 1.67 -24.47
N ARG A 179 -2.11 1.45 -25.39
CA ARG A 179 -1.56 0.10 -25.65
C ARG A 179 -0.79 -0.47 -24.45
N ARG A 180 -0.05 0.36 -23.71
CA ARG A 180 0.64 -0.06 -22.48
C ARG A 180 -0.37 -0.46 -21.41
N THR A 181 -1.40 0.36 -21.16
CA THR A 181 -2.48 0.05 -20.21
C THR A 181 -3.19 -1.24 -20.57
N TYR A 182 -3.53 -1.44 -21.85
CA TYR A 182 -4.09 -2.70 -22.35
C TYR A 182 -3.20 -3.90 -21.99
N ARG A 183 -1.89 -3.84 -22.29
CA ARG A 183 -0.95 -4.93 -21.98
C ARG A 183 -0.82 -5.18 -20.48
N ALA A 184 -0.92 -4.14 -19.65
CA ALA A 184 -0.90 -4.28 -18.20
C ALA A 184 -2.15 -4.99 -17.68
N LEU A 185 -3.34 -4.59 -18.15
CA LEU A 185 -4.61 -5.23 -17.79
C LEU A 185 -4.66 -6.69 -18.22
N VAL A 186 -4.25 -7.02 -19.46
CA VAL A 186 -4.18 -8.41 -19.94
C VAL A 186 -3.24 -9.26 -19.08
N ARG A 187 -2.06 -8.73 -18.70
CA ARG A 187 -1.14 -9.45 -17.82
C ARG A 187 -1.76 -9.72 -16.44
N LYS A 188 -2.44 -8.72 -15.86
CA LYS A 188 -3.14 -8.85 -14.58
C LYS A 188 -4.24 -9.91 -14.66
N ALA A 189 -5.09 -9.86 -15.70
CA ALA A 189 -6.14 -10.84 -15.92
C ALA A 189 -5.58 -12.27 -16.06
N THR A 190 -4.51 -12.46 -16.85
CA THR A 190 -3.85 -13.76 -17.00
C THR A 190 -3.26 -14.27 -15.68
N GLN A 191 -2.69 -13.40 -14.84
CA GLN A 191 -2.20 -13.77 -13.52
C GLN A 191 -3.34 -14.16 -12.57
N GLN A 192 -4.45 -13.43 -12.58
CA GLN A 192 -5.64 -13.74 -11.78
C GLN A 192 -6.25 -15.09 -12.18
N GLU A 193 -6.38 -15.38 -13.47
CA GLU A 193 -6.87 -16.68 -13.95
C GLU A 193 -5.94 -17.83 -13.57
N LYS A 194 -4.62 -17.65 -13.71
CA LYS A 194 -3.64 -18.65 -13.26
C LYS A 194 -3.75 -18.91 -11.77
N GLU A 195 -3.97 -17.87 -10.98
CA GLU A 195 -4.13 -18.00 -9.54
C GLU A 195 -5.44 -18.69 -9.17
N LYS A 196 -6.56 -18.36 -9.83
CA LYS A 196 -7.83 -19.07 -9.65
C LYS A 196 -7.71 -20.55 -10.02
N ALA A 197 -7.02 -20.87 -11.12
CA ALA A 197 -6.75 -22.24 -11.51
C ALA A 197 -5.86 -22.96 -10.49
N ARG A 198 -4.88 -22.26 -9.89
CA ARG A 198 -4.04 -22.81 -8.81
C ARG A 198 -4.87 -23.14 -7.57
N ILE A 199 -5.71 -22.20 -7.13
CA ILE A 199 -6.61 -22.39 -5.97
C ILE A 199 -7.58 -23.55 -6.24
N ALA A 200 -8.21 -23.60 -7.41
CA ALA A 200 -9.13 -24.69 -7.76
C ALA A 200 -8.46 -26.07 -7.72
N ARG A 201 -7.21 -26.18 -8.19
CA ARG A 201 -6.41 -27.43 -8.11
C ARG A 201 -6.07 -27.79 -6.66
N MET A 202 -5.73 -26.81 -5.83
CA MET A 202 -5.46 -27.05 -4.41
C MET A 202 -6.72 -27.53 -3.68
N SER A 203 -7.88 -26.93 -3.96
CA SER A 203 -9.15 -27.36 -3.38
C SER A 203 -9.55 -28.79 -3.77
N GLN A 204 -9.23 -29.24 -4.99
CA GLN A 204 -9.49 -30.61 -5.44
C GLN A 204 -8.59 -31.66 -4.75
N LEU A 205 -7.38 -31.30 -4.33
CA LEU A 205 -6.46 -32.23 -3.67
C LEU A 205 -6.80 -32.50 -2.19
N VAL A 206 -7.67 -31.68 -1.58
CA VAL A 206 -8.09 -31.85 -0.18
C VAL A 206 -9.23 -32.87 -0.03
N GLU A 207 -9.92 -33.25 -1.11
CA GLU A 207 -10.87 -34.37 -1.12
C GLU A 207 -10.15 -35.70 -1.44
N LEU A 208 -9.17 -36.08 -0.62
CA LEU A 208 -8.67 -37.46 -0.62
C LEU A 208 -9.69 -38.37 0.13
N PRO A 209 -10.10 -39.51 -0.45
CA PRO A 209 -11.02 -40.43 0.18
C PRO A 209 -10.41 -40.97 1.47
N ALA A 210 -11.15 -40.79 2.56
CA ALA A 210 -10.88 -41.48 3.80
C ALA A 210 -10.80 -43.00 3.53
N CYS A 211 -9.80 -43.63 4.16
CA CYS A 211 -9.60 -45.08 4.25
C CYS A 211 -8.81 -45.75 3.11
N ARG A 212 -7.48 -45.83 3.28
CA ARG A 212 -6.73 -47.08 3.09
C ARG A 212 -5.53 -47.12 4.03
N GLN A 213 -5.48 -48.15 4.85
CA GLN A 213 -4.48 -48.42 5.89
C GLN A 213 -3.06 -48.58 5.30
N PRO A 214 -2.01 -48.24 6.08
CA PRO A 214 -0.64 -48.29 5.59
C PRO A 214 -0.07 -49.72 5.64
N ALA A 215 0.37 -50.21 4.49
CA ALA A 215 1.37 -51.27 4.43
C ALA A 215 2.75 -50.66 4.66
N SER A 216 3.46 -51.22 5.64
CA SER A 216 4.82 -50.87 6.04
C SER A 216 5.85 -51.25 4.98
N ILE A 217 6.66 -50.29 4.52
CA ILE A 217 7.89 -50.51 3.75
C ILE A 217 8.97 -49.51 4.23
N PRO A 218 10.25 -49.93 4.35
CA PRO A 218 11.18 -49.39 5.33
C PRO A 218 12.02 -48.22 4.83
N TYR A 219 12.52 -47.48 5.82
CA TYR A 219 13.51 -46.42 5.82
C TYR A 219 14.53 -46.43 4.66
N ARG A 220 14.61 -45.29 3.95
CA ARG A 220 15.85 -44.82 3.31
C ARG A 220 16.23 -43.46 3.89
N LEU A 221 17.36 -43.49 4.59
CA LEU A 221 18.07 -42.38 5.20
C LEU A 221 18.77 -41.57 4.10
N GLY A 222 18.65 -40.24 4.13
CA GLY A 222 19.52 -39.32 3.37
C GLY A 222 18.91 -38.65 2.14
N ARG A 223 17.94 -37.75 2.35
CA ARG A 223 17.69 -36.58 1.47
C ARG A 223 16.94 -35.53 2.28
N ILE A 224 17.53 -34.34 2.40
CA ILE A 224 16.88 -33.19 3.02
C ILE A 224 15.87 -32.67 2.00
N ASP A 225 14.61 -33.06 2.14
CA ASP A 225 13.49 -32.38 1.48
C ASP A 225 13.02 -31.25 2.40
N ILE A 226 13.37 -30.01 2.01
CA ILE A 226 12.81 -28.81 2.62
C ILE A 226 11.42 -28.62 2.02
N SER A 227 10.42 -29.26 2.61
CA SER A 227 9.01 -28.95 2.37
C SER A 227 8.68 -27.60 3.00
N MET A 228 8.72 -26.53 2.20
CA MET A 228 8.19 -25.23 2.61
C MET A 228 6.66 -25.22 2.44
N HIS A 229 5.97 -25.04 3.56
CA HIS A 229 4.55 -24.75 3.66
C HIS A 229 4.30 -23.32 3.13
N PRO A 230 3.38 -23.06 2.17
CA PRO A 230 3.11 -21.71 1.71
C PRO A 230 1.83 -21.18 2.35
N ASP A 231 1.90 -20.75 3.61
CA ASP A 231 0.88 -19.86 4.19
C ASP A 231 1.55 -18.56 4.62
N GLN A 232 1.73 -17.67 3.64
CA GLN A 232 1.70 -16.21 3.84
C GLN A 232 1.62 -15.55 2.46
N MET A 233 0.38 -15.30 2.05
CA MET A 233 0.09 -14.41 0.93
C MET A 233 0.23 -12.96 1.39
N ASP A 234 1.43 -12.40 1.27
CA ASP A 234 1.58 -10.98 0.99
C ASP A 234 1.80 -10.84 -0.52
N LYS A 235 0.70 -10.69 -1.25
CA LYS A 235 0.74 -10.28 -2.67
C LYS A 235 1.21 -8.83 -2.72
N GLU A 236 2.52 -8.66 -2.80
CA GLU A 236 3.15 -7.39 -3.18
C GLU A 236 2.59 -6.92 -4.52
N THR A 237 1.60 -6.04 -4.44
CA THR A 237 1.04 -5.37 -5.60
C THR A 237 1.95 -4.18 -5.89
N TRP A 238 2.93 -4.39 -6.76
CA TRP A 238 3.73 -3.35 -7.38
C TRP A 238 2.79 -2.44 -8.19
N SER A 239 2.34 -1.35 -7.60
CA SER A 239 1.63 -0.29 -8.32
C SER A 239 2.69 0.67 -8.86
N ASP A 240 2.93 0.61 -10.17
CA ASP A 240 3.60 1.67 -10.92
C ASP A 240 2.73 2.94 -10.79
N VAL A 241 3.23 3.96 -10.09
CA VAL A 241 2.51 5.21 -9.82
C VAL A 241 2.96 6.25 -10.84
N GLU A 242 2.39 6.18 -12.03
CA GLU A 242 2.31 7.31 -12.96
C GLU A 242 0.84 7.67 -13.22
N ASP A 243 0.54 8.97 -13.01
CA ASP A 243 -0.54 9.80 -13.55
C ASP A 243 -1.89 9.92 -12.82
N SER A 244 -2.17 11.13 -12.29
CA SER A 244 -3.48 11.78 -12.37
C SER A 244 -3.32 13.28 -12.64
N PRO A 245 -3.97 13.87 -13.65
CA PRO A 245 -3.70 15.26 -14.03
C PRO A 245 -4.46 16.25 -13.14
N SER A 246 -3.75 17.14 -12.45
CA SER A 246 -4.30 18.44 -12.05
C SER A 246 -3.87 19.51 -13.05
N SER A 247 -4.75 19.85 -14.00
CA SER A 247 -4.56 20.98 -14.90
C SER A 247 -4.84 22.28 -14.17
N SER A 248 -3.80 22.93 -13.68
CA SER A 248 -3.80 24.37 -13.41
C SER A 248 -2.62 25.00 -14.14
N PRO A 249 -2.81 26.09 -14.89
CA PRO A 249 -1.72 26.75 -15.60
C PRO A 249 -0.84 27.49 -14.59
N LEU A 250 0.20 26.82 -14.10
CA LEU A 250 1.27 27.48 -13.35
C LEU A 250 2.24 28.10 -14.35
N ALA A 251 2.59 29.37 -14.09
CA ALA A 251 3.58 30.13 -14.83
C ALA A 251 4.88 29.32 -15.04
N PRO A 252 5.61 29.55 -16.15
CA PRO A 252 6.83 28.81 -16.46
C PRO A 252 7.88 29.09 -15.38
N ILE A 253 8.00 28.19 -14.42
CA ILE A 253 9.09 28.17 -13.45
C ILE A 253 10.33 27.71 -14.22
N THR A 254 11.25 28.63 -14.45
CA THR A 254 12.55 28.36 -15.06
C THR A 254 13.21 27.19 -14.30
N PRO A 255 13.64 26.12 -14.98
CA PRO A 255 14.26 24.96 -14.34
C PRO A 255 15.64 25.36 -13.82
N GLY A 256 15.69 25.91 -12.61
CA GLY A 256 16.95 26.09 -11.88
C GLY A 256 17.63 24.73 -11.71
N THR A 257 18.93 24.66 -11.97
CA THR A 257 19.79 23.51 -11.66
C THR A 257 19.69 23.20 -10.17
N ARG A 258 18.81 22.27 -9.81
CA ARG A 258 18.59 21.87 -8.42
C ARG A 258 19.68 20.90 -8.00
N THR A 259 20.54 21.35 -7.11
CA THR A 259 21.54 20.52 -6.43
C THR A 259 20.82 19.39 -5.68
N PRO A 260 21.29 18.14 -5.77
CA PRO A 260 20.77 17.07 -4.94
C PRO A 260 20.94 17.42 -3.45
N PRO A 261 20.01 17.00 -2.58
CA PRO A 261 20.12 17.27 -1.15
C PRO A 261 21.41 16.67 -0.59
N ALA A 262 21.99 17.35 0.42
CA ALA A 262 23.21 16.89 1.08
C ALA A 262 23.07 15.44 1.57
N VAL A 263 24.13 14.66 1.41
CA VAL A 263 24.17 13.25 1.83
C VAL A 263 23.90 13.15 3.33
N ARG A 264 22.93 12.31 3.72
CA ARG A 264 22.66 12.04 5.14
C ARG A 264 23.78 11.17 5.71
N ASN A 265 24.28 11.55 6.88
CA ASN A 265 25.32 10.80 7.59
C ASN A 265 24.77 9.68 8.48
N ILE A 266 23.45 9.43 8.43
CA ILE A 266 22.78 8.36 9.16
C ILE A 266 21.87 7.56 8.24
N ALA A 267 21.74 6.28 8.55
CA ALA A 267 20.74 5.37 8.03
C ALA A 267 20.21 4.53 9.20
N PHE A 268 19.07 3.89 8.98
CA PHE A 268 18.35 3.13 9.98
C PHE A 268 18.22 1.69 9.51
N ARG A 269 18.33 0.76 10.45
CA ARG A 269 18.07 -0.66 10.25
C ARG A 269 16.98 -1.11 11.19
N VAL A 270 16.06 -1.93 10.70
CA VAL A 270 15.17 -2.74 11.55
C VAL A 270 15.42 -4.21 11.27
N TRP A 271 15.48 -5.00 12.34
CA TRP A 271 15.62 -6.45 12.29
C TRP A 271 14.88 -7.12 13.44
N ASP A 272 14.66 -8.42 13.31
CA ASP A 272 14.11 -9.34 14.30
C ASP A 272 14.79 -10.72 14.16
N ALA A 273 14.33 -11.72 14.90
CA ALA A 273 14.85 -13.10 14.82
C ALA A 273 14.64 -13.77 13.45
N ASN A 274 13.67 -13.30 12.66
CA ASN A 274 13.35 -13.84 11.33
C ASN A 274 14.12 -13.14 10.21
N SER A 275 14.85 -12.08 10.54
CA SER A 275 15.62 -11.31 9.58
C SER A 275 16.80 -12.13 9.05
N ARG A 276 17.06 -12.04 7.74
CA ARG A 276 18.17 -12.76 7.05
C ARG A 276 19.54 -12.13 7.29
N THR A 277 19.76 -11.62 8.48
CA THR A 277 21.01 -11.03 8.93
C THR A 277 21.24 -11.39 10.38
N ALA A 278 22.41 -11.92 10.68
CA ALA A 278 22.83 -12.13 12.06
C ALA A 278 23.33 -10.81 12.65
N PHE A 279 23.06 -10.62 13.94
CA PHE A 279 23.59 -9.50 14.71
C PHE A 279 24.31 -10.05 15.93
N THR A 280 25.53 -9.58 16.20
CA THR A 280 26.19 -9.75 17.49
C THR A 280 26.76 -8.41 17.94
N GLU A 281 26.87 -8.20 19.25
CA GLU A 281 27.42 -6.94 19.78
C GLU A 281 28.91 -6.76 19.40
N GLU A 282 29.63 -7.85 19.21
CA GLU A 282 31.05 -7.83 18.86
C GLU A 282 31.27 -7.61 17.36
N SER A 283 30.51 -8.29 16.50
CA SER A 283 30.72 -8.26 15.04
C SER A 283 29.84 -7.26 14.29
N GLY A 284 28.77 -6.76 14.93
CA GLY A 284 27.72 -6.00 14.28
C GLY A 284 26.83 -6.87 13.38
N PHE A 285 26.34 -6.31 12.28
CA PHE A 285 25.47 -7.01 11.34
C PHE A 285 26.25 -7.78 10.30
N VAL A 286 25.86 -9.03 10.06
CA VAL A 286 26.39 -9.86 8.98
C VAL A 286 25.23 -10.43 8.18
N SER A 287 25.30 -10.31 6.86
CA SER A 287 24.33 -10.97 5.98
C SER A 287 24.34 -12.49 6.20
N GLN A 288 23.16 -13.12 6.22
CA GLN A 288 23.05 -14.58 6.38
C GLN A 288 23.78 -15.35 5.26
N ALA A 289 24.01 -14.75 4.09
CA ALA A 289 24.80 -15.38 3.04
C ALA A 289 26.27 -15.59 3.45
N PHE A 290 26.76 -14.78 4.39
CA PHE A 290 28.14 -14.78 4.84
C PHE A 290 28.34 -15.40 6.23
N THR A 291 27.28 -15.82 6.93
CA THR A 291 27.44 -16.46 8.25
C THR A 291 28.12 -17.82 8.20
N ILE A 292 28.07 -18.51 7.04
CA ILE A 292 28.80 -19.76 6.79
C ILE A 292 30.21 -19.52 6.21
N TRP A 293 30.54 -18.27 5.89
CA TRP A 293 31.82 -17.90 5.30
C TRP A 293 32.88 -17.84 6.40
N ARG A 294 33.91 -18.70 6.30
CA ARG A 294 34.95 -18.82 7.33
C ARG A 294 36.19 -17.96 7.09
N ASN A 295 36.27 -17.32 5.93
CA ASN A 295 37.40 -16.48 5.54
C ASN A 295 37.07 -14.99 5.68
N GLU A 296 38.01 -14.12 5.35
CA GLU A 296 37.71 -12.69 5.19
C GLU A 296 36.58 -12.49 4.17
N TYR A 297 35.69 -11.53 4.45
CA TYR A 297 34.57 -11.22 3.57
C TYR A 297 35.10 -10.69 2.23
N PRO A 298 34.54 -11.16 1.09
CA PRO A 298 34.97 -10.67 -0.21
C PRO A 298 34.67 -9.17 -0.35
N PRO A 299 35.53 -8.41 -1.04
CA PRO A 299 35.27 -7.00 -1.29
C PRO A 299 33.99 -6.81 -2.11
N PRO A 300 33.38 -5.61 -2.09
CA PRO A 300 32.25 -5.30 -2.95
C PRO A 300 32.59 -5.57 -4.42
N PHE A 301 31.62 -6.07 -5.18
CA PHE A 301 31.77 -6.25 -6.62
C PHE A 301 32.08 -4.91 -7.31
N SER A 302 32.98 -4.93 -8.30
CA SER A 302 33.28 -3.75 -9.13
C SER A 302 32.01 -3.26 -9.86
N PRO A 303 31.77 -1.94 -10.00
CA PRO A 303 30.65 -1.41 -10.77
C PRO A 303 30.81 -1.62 -12.28
N ASP A 304 31.95 -2.15 -12.74
CA ASP A 304 32.29 -2.34 -14.14
C ASP A 304 32.38 -3.82 -14.53
N GLY A 305 32.26 -4.10 -15.83
CA GLY A 305 32.46 -5.43 -16.41
C GLY A 305 31.61 -6.54 -15.78
N GLN A 306 32.26 -7.66 -15.42
CA GLN A 306 31.62 -8.79 -14.76
C GLN A 306 31.13 -8.46 -13.33
N GLY A 307 31.79 -7.53 -12.64
CA GLY A 307 31.35 -7.08 -11.32
C GLY A 307 29.97 -6.44 -11.39
N ARG A 308 29.72 -5.62 -12.41
CA ARG A 308 28.39 -5.02 -12.66
C ARG A 308 27.31 -6.08 -12.85
N GLN A 309 27.61 -7.14 -13.59
CA GLN A 309 26.67 -8.23 -13.84
C GLN A 309 26.36 -8.98 -12.54
N ALA A 310 27.38 -9.26 -11.72
CA ALA A 310 27.20 -9.82 -10.38
C ALA A 310 26.33 -8.91 -9.50
N LEU A 311 26.63 -7.61 -9.45
CA LEU A 311 25.81 -6.63 -8.73
C LEU A 311 24.36 -6.67 -9.17
N MET A 312 24.09 -6.70 -10.48
CA MET A 312 22.73 -6.78 -11.01
C MET A 312 22.01 -8.05 -10.56
N ILE A 313 22.68 -9.20 -10.60
CA ILE A 313 22.10 -10.49 -10.17
C ILE A 313 21.80 -10.47 -8.68
N PHE A 314 22.79 -10.13 -7.85
CA PHE A 314 22.62 -10.13 -6.39
C PHE A 314 21.62 -9.05 -5.94
N THR A 315 21.58 -7.90 -6.61
CA THR A 315 20.58 -6.86 -6.32
C THR A 315 19.17 -7.33 -6.70
N ASN A 316 19.01 -8.02 -7.84
CA ASN A 316 17.70 -8.60 -8.19
C ASN A 316 17.26 -9.66 -7.17
N LEU A 317 18.17 -10.51 -6.70
CA LEU A 317 17.89 -11.47 -5.63
C LEU A 317 17.56 -10.79 -4.30
N HIS A 318 18.19 -9.65 -4.03
CA HIS A 318 17.89 -8.83 -2.86
C HIS A 318 16.47 -8.27 -2.91
N LEU A 319 16.11 -7.70 -4.06
CA LEU A 319 14.85 -6.99 -4.28
C LEU A 319 13.66 -7.91 -4.58
N SER A 320 13.89 -9.15 -5.00
CA SER A 320 12.82 -10.11 -5.27
C SER A 320 12.10 -10.55 -3.99
N LEU A 321 12.72 -10.34 -2.82
CA LEU A 321 12.24 -10.75 -1.48
C LEU A 321 11.89 -12.25 -1.39
N THR A 322 12.20 -13.01 -2.44
CA THR A 322 11.89 -14.42 -2.68
C THR A 322 13.18 -15.07 -3.17
N GLY A 323 13.63 -16.12 -2.49
CA GLY A 323 14.92 -16.77 -2.77
C GLY A 323 15.79 -16.96 -1.53
N GLY A 324 17.08 -17.23 -1.73
CA GLY A 324 18.07 -17.48 -0.67
C GLY A 324 18.51 -16.23 0.10
N ALA A 325 19.46 -16.40 1.03
CA ALA A 325 19.98 -15.31 1.84
C ALA A 325 20.59 -14.19 0.97
N SER A 326 20.17 -12.95 1.22
CA SER A 326 20.70 -11.75 0.56
C SER A 326 22.16 -11.53 0.96
N THR A 327 23.04 -11.14 0.03
CA THR A 327 24.42 -10.70 0.32
C THR A 327 24.51 -9.28 0.88
N PHE A 328 23.41 -8.53 0.88
CA PHE A 328 23.35 -7.15 1.37
C PHE A 328 22.71 -7.06 2.76
N VAL A 329 23.20 -6.11 3.53
CA VAL A 329 22.62 -5.65 4.80
C VAL A 329 21.79 -4.40 4.49
N SER A 330 20.46 -4.55 4.34
CA SER A 330 19.58 -3.42 3.95
C SER A 330 19.50 -2.34 5.01
N LEU A 331 19.73 -1.09 4.63
CA LEU A 331 19.45 0.09 5.45
C LEU A 331 18.43 1.00 4.77
N SER A 332 17.80 1.88 5.54
CA SER A 332 16.90 2.91 5.06
C SER A 332 17.33 4.28 5.55
N THR A 333 17.33 5.29 4.69
CA THR A 333 17.55 6.69 5.12
C THR A 333 16.27 7.37 5.59
N SER A 334 15.13 6.68 5.51
CA SER A 334 13.82 7.13 5.99
C SER A 334 13.46 6.41 7.28
N LEU A 335 13.32 7.18 8.37
CA LEU A 335 12.88 6.65 9.65
C LEU A 335 11.44 6.12 9.56
N LEU A 336 10.56 6.80 8.81
CA LEU A 336 9.18 6.33 8.62
C LEU A 336 9.12 4.95 7.95
N GLN A 337 9.95 4.71 6.92
CA GLN A 337 10.02 3.38 6.29
C GLN A 337 10.45 2.30 7.29
N VAL A 338 11.40 2.62 8.18
CA VAL A 338 11.85 1.69 9.22
C VAL A 338 10.76 1.39 10.24
N LEU A 339 10.03 2.41 10.71
CA LEU A 339 8.93 2.22 11.67
C LEU A 339 7.77 1.41 11.05
N VAL A 340 7.40 1.70 9.80
CA VAL A 340 6.37 0.94 9.07
C VAL A 340 6.78 -0.50 8.86
N LYS A 341 8.05 -0.76 8.52
CA LYS A 341 8.56 -2.13 8.41
C LYS A 341 8.55 -2.82 9.78
N ALA A 342 8.99 -2.12 10.84
CA ALA A 342 9.03 -2.65 12.20
C ALA A 342 7.64 -3.11 12.68
N SER A 343 6.56 -2.39 12.35
CA SER A 343 5.21 -2.75 12.80
C SER A 343 4.79 -4.16 12.34
N THR A 344 5.33 -4.63 11.22
CA THR A 344 5.05 -5.96 10.64
C THR A 344 5.91 -7.10 11.22
N MET A 345 6.91 -6.79 12.04
CA MET A 345 7.90 -7.74 12.54
C MET A 345 7.58 -8.22 13.96
N HIS A 346 8.19 -9.33 14.37
CA HIS A 346 8.01 -9.88 15.71
C HIS A 346 9.17 -9.44 16.62
N ASP A 347 8.89 -8.65 17.65
CA ASP A 347 9.91 -8.07 18.53
C ASP A 347 11.04 -7.32 17.77
N PRO A 348 10.68 -6.31 16.96
CA PRO A 348 11.65 -5.59 16.15
C PRO A 348 12.63 -4.77 16.99
N ARG A 349 13.88 -4.75 16.55
CA ARG A 349 14.95 -3.88 17.06
C ARG A 349 15.36 -2.89 15.98
N ILE A 350 15.78 -1.70 16.41
CA ILE A 350 16.20 -0.61 15.52
C ILE A 350 17.65 -0.20 15.82
N ALA A 351 18.43 0.07 14.78
CA ALA A 351 19.81 0.55 14.85
C ALA A 351 20.02 1.77 13.95
N VAL A 352 21.00 2.62 14.30
CA VAL A 352 21.42 3.80 13.54
C VAL A 352 22.85 3.64 13.06
N GLU A 353 23.08 3.70 11.74
CA GLU A 353 24.30 3.19 11.09
C GLU A 353 24.65 3.91 9.79
N ARG A 354 25.80 3.54 9.20
CA ARG A 354 26.20 3.86 7.82
C ARG A 354 26.07 2.63 6.92
N MET A 355 25.74 2.83 5.64
CA MET A 355 25.51 1.76 4.66
C MET A 355 26.81 1.05 4.25
N VAL A 356 26.84 -0.29 4.32
CA VAL A 356 28.03 -1.10 4.00
C VAL A 356 27.65 -2.44 3.35
N TRP A 357 28.48 -2.90 2.42
CA TRP A 357 28.41 -4.22 1.78
C TRP A 357 28.77 -5.35 2.76
N CYS A 358 28.09 -6.49 2.64
CA CYS A 358 28.33 -7.73 3.41
C CYS A 358 28.08 -7.65 4.94
N ALA A 359 28.69 -6.68 5.62
CA ALA A 359 28.59 -6.51 7.06
C ALA A 359 28.60 -5.03 7.45
N VAL A 360 27.92 -4.69 8.55
CA VAL A 360 28.08 -3.41 9.23
C VAL A 360 28.80 -3.69 10.54
N PRO A 361 30.05 -3.22 10.70
CA PRO A 361 30.83 -3.56 11.88
C PRO A 361 30.26 -2.84 13.13
N ALA A 362 30.46 -3.41 14.31
CA ALA A 362 29.86 -2.92 15.55
C ALA A 362 30.20 -1.45 15.84
N GLU A 363 31.41 -0.99 15.52
CA GLU A 363 31.85 0.39 15.71
C GLU A 363 31.13 1.40 14.80
N ALA A 364 30.51 0.94 13.70
CA ALA A 364 29.69 1.78 12.83
C ALA A 364 28.25 1.95 13.35
N ILE A 365 27.86 1.17 14.36
CA ILE A 365 26.55 1.19 15.00
C ILE A 365 26.58 2.21 16.13
N LEU A 366 25.85 3.31 15.97
CA LEU A 366 25.82 4.34 17.01
C LEU A 366 25.10 3.84 18.25
N TRP A 367 23.96 3.17 18.03
CA TRP A 367 23.10 2.65 19.07
C TRP A 367 22.08 1.67 18.48
N HIS A 368 21.61 0.75 19.31
CA HIS A 368 20.43 -0.06 19.02
C HIS A 368 19.54 -0.30 20.24
N PHE A 369 18.24 -0.50 20.00
CA PHE A 369 17.26 -0.73 21.07
C PHE A 369 16.00 -1.45 20.51
N PRO A 370 15.22 -2.13 21.36
CA PRO A 370 13.94 -2.72 20.96
C PRO A 370 12.89 -1.64 20.67
N LEU A 371 11.99 -1.84 19.72
CA LEU A 371 10.94 -0.88 19.38
C LEU A 371 10.04 -0.54 20.59
N SER A 372 9.86 -1.47 21.53
CA SER A 372 9.11 -1.25 22.78
C SER A 372 9.62 -0.03 23.57
N HIS A 373 10.92 0.26 23.52
CA HIS A 373 11.49 1.43 24.18
C HIS A 373 10.97 2.75 23.56
N LEU A 374 10.66 2.79 22.26
CA LEU A 374 9.99 3.97 21.68
C LEU A 374 8.53 4.08 22.13
N HIS A 375 7.85 2.95 22.35
CA HIS A 375 6.51 2.97 22.95
C HIS A 375 6.57 3.52 24.37
N GLU A 376 7.53 3.08 25.19
CA GLU A 376 7.75 3.60 26.55
C GLU A 376 8.03 5.11 26.55
N VAL A 377 8.83 5.60 25.60
CA VAL A 377 9.08 7.05 25.42
C VAL A 377 7.80 7.80 25.07
N CYS A 378 6.93 7.24 24.21
CA CYS A 378 5.64 7.83 23.88
C CYS A 378 4.68 7.80 25.08
N GLU A 379 4.65 6.71 25.86
CA GLU A 379 3.80 6.60 27.05
C GLU A 379 4.22 7.56 28.16
N ALA A 380 5.52 7.88 28.25
CA ALA A 380 6.05 8.79 29.26
C ALA A 380 5.91 10.29 28.90
N ASP A 381 5.72 10.63 27.62
CA ASP A 381 5.69 12.01 27.15
C ASP A 381 4.67 12.16 26.00
N ASP A 382 3.54 12.82 26.30
CA ASP A 382 2.45 13.07 25.35
C ASP A 382 2.93 13.80 24.09
N ALA A 383 3.92 14.70 24.20
CA ALA A 383 4.47 15.39 23.04
C ALA A 383 5.28 14.44 22.15
N CYS A 384 5.95 13.44 22.73
CA CYS A 384 6.60 12.38 21.97
C CYS A 384 5.57 11.44 21.31
N ALA A 385 4.50 11.06 22.02
CA ALA A 385 3.40 10.27 21.46
C ALA A 385 2.72 10.99 20.30
N GLU A 386 2.40 12.27 20.50
CA GLU A 386 1.83 13.12 19.48
C GLU A 386 2.78 13.19 18.30
N LEU A 387 4.06 13.55 18.51
CA LEU A 387 5.04 13.77 17.45
C LEU A 387 5.30 12.51 16.61
N LEU A 388 5.54 11.36 17.23
CA LEU A 388 5.80 10.10 16.53
C LEU A 388 4.54 9.48 15.91
N SER A 389 3.35 9.73 16.46
CA SER A 389 2.09 9.16 15.99
C SER A 389 2.18 7.63 15.80
N LEU A 390 2.82 6.90 16.72
CA LEU A 390 3.05 5.45 16.55
C LEU A 390 1.74 4.67 16.36
N ALA A 391 0.64 5.15 16.93
CA ALA A 391 -0.70 4.58 16.75
C ALA A 391 -1.19 4.61 15.29
N ASP A 392 -0.70 5.53 14.45
CA ASP A 392 -1.05 5.60 13.02
C ASP A 392 -0.26 4.58 12.17
N ILE A 393 0.77 3.96 12.75
CA ILE A 393 1.66 3.01 12.09
C ILE A 393 1.14 1.59 12.31
N GLU A 394 0.02 1.29 11.67
CA GLU A 394 -0.62 -0.02 11.78
C GLU A 394 0.05 -1.08 10.88
N ARG A 395 -0.10 -2.36 11.26
CA ARG A 395 0.36 -3.50 10.45
C ARG A 395 -0.30 -3.51 9.08
N GLY A 396 0.50 -3.73 8.04
CA GLY A 396 0.03 -3.84 6.65
C GLY A 396 -0.20 -2.49 5.93
N LEU A 397 -0.06 -1.35 6.63
CA LEU A 397 -0.12 -0.05 5.96
C LEU A 397 1.16 0.22 5.17
N ARG A 398 0.99 0.78 3.98
CA ARG A 398 2.12 1.24 3.15
C ARG A 398 2.65 2.56 3.70
N THR A 399 3.97 2.77 3.64
CA THR A 399 4.64 4.01 4.08
C THR A 399 3.99 5.27 3.51
N ARG A 400 3.57 5.26 2.25
CA ARG A 400 2.90 6.41 1.62
C ARG A 400 1.59 6.82 2.31
N HIS A 401 0.82 5.85 2.82
CA HIS A 401 -0.47 6.12 3.48
C HIS A 401 -0.21 6.70 4.87
N VAL A 402 0.75 6.14 5.60
CA VAL A 402 1.17 6.68 6.90
C VAL A 402 1.73 8.09 6.75
N ALA A 403 2.58 8.32 5.74
CA ALA A 403 3.11 9.65 5.43
C ALA A 403 1.99 10.67 5.14
N ALA A 404 0.97 10.28 4.36
CA ALA A 404 -0.17 11.15 4.08
C ALA A 404 -0.97 11.49 5.35
N ARG A 405 -1.22 10.51 6.24
CA ARG A 405 -1.87 10.74 7.53
C ARG A 405 -1.04 11.68 8.42
N MET A 406 0.27 11.46 8.49
CA MET A 406 1.18 12.33 9.25
C MET A 406 1.18 13.76 8.70
N GLN A 407 1.18 13.91 7.38
CA GLN A 407 1.14 15.22 6.73
C GLN A 407 -0.14 16.00 7.07
N GLN A 408 -1.30 15.33 7.17
CA GLN A 408 -2.57 15.96 7.53
C GLN A 408 -2.58 16.57 8.93
N ARG A 409 -1.72 16.09 9.84
CA ARG A 409 -1.61 16.62 11.21
C ARG A 409 -0.82 17.92 11.31
N CYS A 410 -0.14 18.35 10.23
CA CYS A 410 0.51 19.66 10.10
C CYS A 410 1.29 20.12 11.35
N LYS A 411 2.14 19.26 11.92
CA LYS A 411 2.91 19.60 13.12
C LYS A 411 3.97 20.65 12.81
N SER A 412 4.03 21.72 13.60
CA SER A 412 4.99 22.80 13.42
C SER A 412 6.25 22.57 14.25
N ILE A 413 7.43 22.75 13.65
CA ILE A 413 8.71 22.69 14.39
C ILE A 413 9.01 23.95 15.19
N ASN A 414 8.25 25.03 14.98
CA ASN A 414 8.49 26.32 15.64
C ASN A 414 8.11 26.32 17.13
N ASP A 415 7.57 25.21 17.63
CA ASP A 415 7.21 25.01 19.02
C ASP A 415 8.39 24.45 19.85
N ILE A 416 8.61 25.05 21.02
CA ILE A 416 9.59 24.58 22.02
C ILE A 416 9.23 23.16 22.48
N VAL A 417 7.94 22.84 22.61
CA VAL A 417 7.48 21.50 23.05
C VAL A 417 7.88 20.45 22.02
N ALA A 418 7.62 20.71 20.73
CA ALA A 418 8.03 19.83 19.64
C ALA A 418 9.56 19.63 19.59
N ALA A 419 10.34 20.70 19.76
CA ALA A 419 11.80 20.61 19.79
C ALA A 419 12.32 19.78 20.98
N ARG A 420 11.69 19.88 22.15
CA ARG A 420 12.03 19.03 23.31
C ARG A 420 11.68 17.57 23.05
N ALA A 421 10.51 17.29 22.48
CA ALA A 421 10.11 15.93 22.10
C ALA A 421 11.08 15.33 21.07
N MET A 422 11.48 16.09 20.06
CA MET A 422 12.52 15.67 19.10
C MET A 422 13.84 15.33 19.79
N ALA A 423 14.24 16.10 20.81
CA ALA A 423 15.44 15.81 21.58
C ALA A 423 15.32 14.51 22.38
N VAL A 424 14.19 14.26 23.04
CA VAL A 424 13.92 13.01 23.77
C VAL A 424 13.96 11.81 22.83
N ILE A 425 13.30 11.89 21.67
CA ILE A 425 13.35 10.85 20.65
C ILE A 425 14.80 10.65 20.17
N ALA A 426 15.52 11.70 19.82
CA ALA A 426 16.91 11.62 19.40
C ALA A 426 17.80 10.96 20.48
N ARG A 427 17.52 11.18 21.78
CA ARG A 427 18.20 10.48 22.86
C ARG A 427 17.93 8.98 22.85
N ALA A 428 16.69 8.55 22.59
CA ALA A 428 16.35 7.13 22.45
C ALA A 428 17.15 6.47 21.31
N PHE A 429 17.45 7.21 20.24
CA PHE A 429 18.33 6.81 19.14
C PHE A 429 19.84 6.95 19.43
N GLY A 430 20.22 7.31 20.66
CA GLY A 430 21.61 7.31 21.12
C GLY A 430 22.48 8.45 20.62
N VAL A 431 21.94 9.46 19.92
CA VAL A 431 22.76 10.54 19.34
C VAL A 431 23.30 11.56 20.35
N HIS A 432 22.96 11.39 21.64
CA HIS A 432 23.51 12.17 22.76
C HIS A 432 24.83 11.60 23.31
N ARG A 433 25.17 10.37 22.94
CA ARG A 433 26.30 9.62 23.50
C ARG A 433 27.66 10.14 23.01
N PRO A 434 28.77 9.76 23.66
CA PRO A 434 30.10 10.29 23.34
C PRO A 434 30.60 9.93 21.93
N ASN A 435 30.14 8.80 21.38
CA ASN A 435 30.48 8.35 20.03
C ASN A 435 29.74 9.15 18.94
N ALA A 436 28.66 9.86 19.27
CA ALA A 436 27.91 10.66 18.32
C ALA A 436 28.68 11.91 17.88
N ARG A 437 28.65 12.22 16.58
CA ARG A 437 29.23 13.44 16.00
C ARG A 437 28.11 14.44 15.68
N LEU A 438 28.45 15.71 15.44
CA LEU A 438 27.47 16.73 15.09
C LEU A 438 26.69 16.37 13.82
N GLU A 439 27.34 15.70 12.88
CA GLU A 439 26.72 15.22 11.64
C GLU A 439 25.66 14.13 11.88
N HIS A 440 25.80 13.34 12.97
CA HIS A 440 24.79 12.35 13.36
C HIS A 440 23.56 13.03 13.95
N ILE A 441 23.76 14.06 14.77
CA ILE A 441 22.66 14.88 15.30
C ILE A 441 21.92 15.56 14.14
N GLN A 442 22.65 16.25 13.26
CA GLN A 442 22.10 16.87 12.06
C GLN A 442 21.28 15.88 11.22
N GLY A 443 21.87 14.71 10.93
CA GLY A 443 21.22 13.65 10.16
C GLY A 443 19.94 13.12 10.83
N MET A 444 19.94 12.96 12.16
CA MET A 444 18.78 12.51 12.92
C MET A 444 17.64 13.50 12.85
N ILE A 445 17.93 14.79 12.97
CA ILE A 445 16.94 15.85 12.86
C ILE A 445 16.39 15.95 11.43
N ALA A 446 17.26 15.86 10.42
CA ALA A 446 16.82 15.80 9.03
C ALA A 446 15.89 14.61 8.77
N ALA A 447 16.18 13.44 9.35
CA ALA A 447 15.36 12.25 9.23
C ALA A 447 14.00 12.39 9.94
N LEU A 448 13.96 13.02 11.12
CA LEU A 448 12.71 13.30 11.85
C LEU A 448 11.83 14.29 11.08
N VAL A 449 12.40 15.40 10.60
CA VAL A 449 11.65 16.42 9.84
C VAL A 449 11.05 15.83 8.56
N ASP A 450 11.84 15.08 7.80
CA ASP A 450 11.37 14.40 6.58
C ASP A 450 10.34 13.30 6.89
N SER A 451 10.62 12.42 7.85
CA SER A 451 9.77 11.26 8.14
C SER A 451 8.44 11.64 8.77
N LEU A 452 8.43 12.66 9.62
CA LEU A 452 7.23 13.12 10.32
C LEU A 452 6.52 14.29 9.60
N GLN A 453 7.04 14.70 8.44
CA GLN A 453 6.50 15.78 7.62
C GLN A 453 6.29 17.08 8.41
N LEU A 454 7.28 17.45 9.23
CA LEU A 454 7.18 18.62 10.10
C LEU A 454 7.21 19.91 9.26
N SER A 455 6.25 20.79 9.51
CA SER A 455 6.15 22.08 8.85
C SER A 455 7.03 23.11 9.53
N VAL A 456 7.76 23.89 8.74
CA VAL A 456 8.59 25.01 9.20
C VAL A 456 7.89 26.30 8.82
N GLY A 457 6.70 26.53 9.36
CA GLY A 457 5.89 27.74 9.15
C GLY A 457 5.87 28.25 7.70
N ASP A 458 5.74 29.56 7.54
CA ASP A 458 6.02 30.20 6.26
C ASP A 458 7.52 30.10 5.97
N ALA A 459 7.92 29.72 4.75
CA ALA A 459 9.30 29.39 4.38
C ALA A 459 10.30 30.55 4.64
N ALA A 460 9.78 31.77 4.81
CA ALA A 460 10.55 32.97 5.13
C ALA A 460 10.85 33.15 6.64
N THR A 461 10.19 32.40 7.53
CA THR A 461 10.34 32.59 8.98
C THR A 461 11.45 31.69 9.53
N PRO A 462 12.61 32.23 9.93
CA PRO A 462 13.67 31.42 10.52
C PRO A 462 13.19 30.82 11.85
N ILE A 463 13.63 29.60 12.14
CA ILE A 463 13.34 28.93 13.41
C ILE A 463 13.93 29.79 14.54
N PRO A 464 13.12 30.19 15.54
CA PRO A 464 13.61 31.02 16.62
C PRO A 464 14.77 30.33 17.37
N SER A 465 15.85 31.06 17.64
CA SER A 465 17.04 30.53 18.34
C SER A 465 16.69 29.79 19.65
N ARG A 466 15.70 30.28 20.41
CA ARG A 466 15.18 29.63 21.62
C ARG A 466 14.71 28.18 21.43
N VAL A 467 14.20 27.83 20.25
CA VAL A 467 13.75 26.47 19.91
C VAL A 467 14.95 25.54 19.76
N ALA A 468 16.00 25.99 19.05
CA ALA A 468 17.23 25.24 18.89
C ALA A 468 17.98 25.06 20.23
N HIS A 469 18.03 26.08 21.08
CA HIS A 469 18.59 25.96 22.43
C HIS A 469 17.77 25.02 23.32
N ALA A 470 16.43 25.03 23.22
CA ALA A 470 15.59 24.10 23.96
C ALA A 470 15.87 22.64 23.55
N PHE A 471 15.99 22.38 22.25
CA PHE A 471 16.42 21.07 21.75
C PHE A 471 17.79 20.69 22.34
N ALA A 472 18.79 21.57 22.24
CA ALA A 472 20.15 21.30 22.67
C ALA A 472 20.27 21.03 24.18
N ALA A 473 19.58 21.83 25.00
CA ALA A 473 19.52 21.65 26.45
C ALA A 473 18.83 20.35 26.86
N THR A 474 17.79 19.92 26.12
CA THR A 474 17.08 18.67 26.40
C THR A 474 17.84 17.44 25.89
N LEU A 475 18.57 17.55 24.77
CA LEU A 475 19.37 16.45 24.22
C LEU A 475 20.46 16.01 25.20
N LYS A 476 21.04 16.96 25.95
CA LYS A 476 22.12 16.73 26.94
C LYS A 476 23.26 15.90 26.33
N SER A 477 23.79 16.37 25.20
CA SER A 477 24.92 15.74 24.53
C SER A 477 26.11 15.62 25.49
N GLU A 478 26.66 14.42 25.61
CA GLU A 478 27.81 14.13 26.49
C GLU A 478 29.14 14.65 25.92
N ARG A 479 29.17 14.94 24.60
CA ARG A 479 30.38 15.33 23.89
C ARG A 479 30.39 16.78 23.40
N HIS A 480 29.23 17.31 23.04
CA HIS A 480 29.14 18.58 22.30
C HIS A 480 28.51 19.67 23.16
N GLY A 481 29.06 20.88 23.10
CA GLY A 481 28.47 22.05 23.75
C GLY A 481 27.09 22.41 23.17
N VAL A 482 26.27 23.08 23.99
CA VAL A 482 24.88 23.46 23.66
C VAL A 482 24.79 24.23 22.34
N GLU A 483 25.69 25.19 22.09
CA GLU A 483 25.71 25.99 20.86
C GLU A 483 25.93 25.14 19.60
N ASN A 484 26.88 24.20 19.66
CA ASN A 484 27.18 23.32 18.54
C ASN A 484 26.00 22.38 18.23
N VAL A 485 25.32 21.90 19.28
CA VAL A 485 24.12 21.06 19.13
C VAL A 485 22.96 21.87 18.56
N ALA A 486 22.76 23.11 19.02
CA ALA A 486 21.72 24.00 18.50
C ALA A 486 21.98 24.33 17.00
N SER A 487 23.23 24.58 16.63
CA SER A 487 23.63 24.78 15.23
C SER A 487 23.37 23.53 14.38
N ALA A 488 23.77 22.34 14.85
CA ALA A 488 23.52 21.08 14.16
C ALA A 488 22.03 20.76 14.02
N PHE A 489 21.21 21.13 15.01
CA PHE A 489 19.76 21.04 14.94
C PHE A 489 19.21 21.90 13.80
N LEU A 490 19.56 23.19 13.75
CA LEU A 490 19.08 24.10 12.68
C LEU A 490 19.50 23.62 11.29
N ALA A 491 20.75 23.17 11.14
CA ALA A 491 21.24 22.58 9.90
C ALA A 491 20.45 21.30 9.52
N GLY A 492 20.10 20.48 10.51
CA GLY A 492 19.33 19.26 10.32
C GLY A 492 17.90 19.57 9.89
N VAL A 493 17.26 20.59 10.47
CA VAL A 493 15.94 21.02 10.04
C VAL A 493 15.95 21.51 8.60
N GLN A 494 16.90 22.38 8.25
CA GLN A 494 17.04 22.86 6.87
C GLN A 494 17.24 21.69 5.89
N GLN A 495 18.13 20.76 6.20
CA GLN A 495 18.37 19.58 5.36
C GLN A 495 17.10 18.70 5.23
N GLY A 496 16.32 18.56 6.30
CA GLY A 496 15.04 17.86 6.29
C GLY A 496 14.03 18.53 5.35
N VAL A 497 13.86 19.85 5.49
CA VAL A 497 12.99 20.66 4.62
C VAL A 497 13.41 20.56 3.16
N ASP A 498 14.70 20.72 2.87
CA ASP A 498 15.25 20.61 1.52
C ASP A 498 14.97 19.22 0.93
N THR A 499 15.06 18.17 1.74
CA THR A 499 14.76 16.80 1.30
C THR A 499 13.27 16.65 0.97
N THR A 500 12.39 17.10 1.87
CA THR A 500 10.94 17.07 1.67
C THR A 500 10.55 17.85 0.42
N ALA A 501 11.10 19.06 0.24
CA ALA A 501 10.89 19.88 -0.94
C ALA A 501 11.38 19.17 -2.20
N TYR A 502 12.61 18.66 -2.21
CA TYR A 502 13.19 17.95 -3.35
C TYR A 502 12.29 16.79 -3.82
N TYR A 503 11.80 15.97 -2.89
CA TYR A 503 10.92 14.85 -3.24
C TYR A 503 9.48 15.27 -3.53
N ALA A 504 8.93 16.29 -2.87
CA ALA A 504 7.58 16.79 -3.14
C ALA A 504 7.39 17.23 -4.60
N HIS A 505 8.42 17.82 -5.22
CA HIS A 505 8.38 18.21 -6.63
C HIS A 505 8.50 17.04 -7.60
N ARG A 506 9.07 15.92 -7.15
CA ARG A 506 9.26 14.70 -7.94
C ARG A 506 8.12 13.71 -7.77
N ARG A 507 7.26 13.91 -6.77
CA ARG A 507 6.01 13.16 -6.67
C ARG A 507 5.19 13.54 -7.91
N PRO A 508 4.83 12.56 -8.76
CA PRO A 508 3.89 12.82 -9.83
C PRO A 508 2.63 13.36 -9.17
N LYS A 509 2.23 14.57 -9.59
CA LYS A 509 0.97 15.18 -9.15
C LYS A 509 -0.21 14.36 -9.64
#